data_AF-A0A2G9FYD9-F1
#
_entry.id   AF-A0A2G9FYD9-F1
#
_cell.length_a   1.000
_cell.length_b   1.000
_cell.length_c   1.000
_cell.angle_alpha   90.00
_cell.angle_beta   90.00
_cell.angle_gamma   90.00
#
_symmetry.space_group_name_H-M   'P 1'
#
loop_
_entity.id
_entity.type
_entity.pdbx_description
1 polymer ?
#
loop_
_entity_poly.entity_id
_entity_poly.type
_entity_poly.pdbx_seq_one_letter_code
_entity_poly.pdbx_strand_id
1 'polypeptide(L)'
;MIFVVQKNYLDVYRFETWGGSVIPTYNHGQQFTPTTLALDSGVTRPPPLLSEADLLSCMDKAGIGTDATMHDHIKKLLDRFYATKDSSMRFSPTKLGEALVMGYDDMGYELWKPYLRAMMESDMRAVSMGTKRKAEVLETCLQQMKACFLDARIKKEMLFGAMAVFFERSNRSNGNEHYAIGDVVRKCGVCQESDMVLKKKPDGNFMVGCLGFPQCRNVVWLPGSVSEALVTTNICSTCSPGPVYMIQFKFRRLEIPPNYNVNHLGCIGGCDDTLRQLVEICGTGSRNNSSVPGRGQGHTSASSSAQQSNSRNQGAWQTAHSASSFHSQSSRGRNAQFQESATEDGESSIPCASCGTPCNLRTANTPANRGRKFYSCQAQSCNFFVWEDNANSGGTVPRGSTSRSASSTSRRGGRGRSNRNGGRANDVAFVSATGEPVNGRCFVCGDPSHFANACPSRGR
;
A
#
# COMPACT_ATOMS: atom_id res chain seq x y z
N MET A 1 -50.71 -12.01 0.66
CA MET A 1 -50.04 -13.13 1.35
C MET A 1 -48.67 -13.30 0.69
N ILE A 2 -47.57 -13.27 1.45
CA ILE A 2 -46.23 -13.57 0.91
C ILE A 2 -45.88 -14.97 1.37
N PHE A 3 -45.89 -15.91 0.44
CA PHE A 3 -45.49 -17.31 0.66
C PHE A 3 -44.54 -17.71 -0.47
N VAL A 4 -43.46 -18.41 -0.12
CA VAL A 4 -42.46 -18.85 -1.10
C VAL A 4 -43.02 -20.05 -1.85
N VAL A 5 -43.59 -19.81 -3.04
CA VAL A 5 -44.18 -20.85 -3.90
C VAL A 5 -43.10 -21.84 -4.37
N GLN A 6 -41.95 -21.31 -4.78
CA GLN A 6 -40.76 -22.05 -5.20
C GLN A 6 -39.52 -21.28 -4.76
N LYS A 7 -38.49 -21.98 -4.28
CA LYS A 7 -37.24 -21.38 -3.79
C LYS A 7 -36.26 -21.01 -4.91
N ASN A 8 -36.27 -21.75 -6.02
CA ASN A 8 -35.50 -21.46 -7.22
C ASN A 8 -34.00 -21.24 -6.90
N TYR A 9 -33.46 -20.04 -7.14
CA TYR A 9 -32.04 -19.77 -6.90
C TYR A 9 -31.62 -19.96 -5.43
N LEU A 10 -32.55 -19.85 -4.45
CA LEU A 10 -32.27 -20.05 -3.02
C LEU A 10 -31.95 -21.50 -2.66
N ASP A 11 -32.33 -22.50 -3.48
CA ASP A 11 -31.92 -23.89 -3.27
C ASP A 11 -30.44 -24.12 -3.61
N VAL A 12 -29.87 -23.26 -4.45
CA VAL A 12 -28.47 -23.24 -4.88
C VAL A 12 -27.65 -22.26 -4.00
N TYR A 13 -28.12 -21.02 -3.85
CA TYR A 13 -27.46 -19.97 -3.07
C TYR A 13 -28.10 -19.85 -1.68
N ARG A 14 -27.73 -20.78 -0.79
CA ARG A 14 -28.36 -20.98 0.53
C ARG A 14 -27.95 -19.96 1.61
N PHE A 15 -27.16 -18.95 1.26
CA PHE A 15 -26.65 -17.94 2.19
C PHE A 15 -27.61 -16.76 2.39
N GLU A 16 -28.68 -16.68 1.59
CA GLU A 16 -29.75 -15.70 1.71
C GLU A 16 -31.02 -16.39 2.22
N THR A 17 -31.67 -15.82 3.23
CA THR A 17 -32.94 -16.33 3.77
C THR A 17 -34.08 -15.37 3.43
N TRP A 18 -35.01 -15.81 2.59
CA TRP A 18 -36.25 -15.07 2.38
C TRP A 18 -37.18 -15.24 3.59
N GLY A 19 -37.09 -14.31 4.53
CA GLY A 19 -37.90 -14.26 5.74
C GLY A 19 -38.73 -13.00 5.83
N GLY A 20 -40.03 -13.11 5.55
CA GLY A 20 -41.04 -12.14 5.97
C GLY A 20 -41.99 -12.78 6.99
N SER A 21 -42.61 -11.99 7.85
CA SER A 21 -43.62 -12.52 8.77
C SER A 21 -44.74 -13.19 7.99
N VAL A 22 -45.02 -14.46 8.30
CA VAL A 22 -46.15 -15.19 7.72
C VAL A 22 -47.43 -14.53 8.20
N ILE A 23 -48.09 -13.80 7.31
CA ILE A 23 -49.38 -13.19 7.58
C ILE A 23 -50.44 -14.30 7.53
N PRO A 24 -51.23 -14.51 8.60
CA PRO A 24 -52.34 -15.47 8.59
C PRO A 24 -53.34 -15.19 7.45
N THR A 25 -54.09 -16.21 7.04
CA THR A 25 -55.13 -16.05 6.02
C THR A 25 -56.29 -15.22 6.56
N TYR A 26 -56.53 -14.04 5.98
CA TYR A 26 -57.65 -13.16 6.30
C TYR A 26 -58.61 -13.04 5.10
N ASN A 27 -59.91 -13.00 5.39
CA ASN A 27 -60.94 -12.69 4.40
C ASN A 27 -61.18 -11.17 4.31
N HIS A 28 -61.61 -10.69 3.14
CA HIS A 28 -61.93 -9.27 2.97
C HIS A 28 -63.13 -8.87 3.86
N GLY A 29 -62.96 -7.82 4.68
CA GLY A 29 -63.95 -7.40 5.68
C GLY A 29 -63.90 -8.16 7.01
N GLN A 30 -62.98 -9.12 7.18
CA GLN A 30 -62.78 -9.80 8.47
C GLN A 30 -62.25 -8.82 9.52
N GLN A 31 -63.00 -8.67 10.62
CA GLN A 31 -62.54 -7.97 11.81
C GLN A 31 -61.81 -8.94 12.74
N PHE A 32 -60.80 -8.43 13.45
CA PHE A 32 -60.11 -9.15 14.52
C PHE A 32 -59.78 -8.18 15.65
N THR A 33 -59.73 -8.68 16.89
CA THR A 33 -59.30 -7.91 18.05
C THR A 33 -57.81 -8.12 18.27
N PRO A 34 -56.96 -7.08 18.33
CA PRO A 34 -55.55 -7.24 18.65
C PRO A 34 -55.36 -7.82 20.06
N THR A 35 -54.64 -8.93 20.18
CA THR A 35 -54.35 -9.57 21.47
C THR A 35 -53.46 -8.71 22.36
N THR A 36 -52.58 -7.91 21.75
CA THR A 36 -51.62 -7.04 22.44
C THR A 36 -51.42 -5.76 21.65
N LEU A 37 -51.46 -4.62 22.34
CA LEU A 37 -51.04 -3.32 21.83
C LEU A 37 -49.81 -2.89 22.64
N ALA A 38 -48.62 -3.13 22.11
CA ALA A 38 -47.36 -2.73 22.73
C ALA A 38 -46.88 -1.38 22.16
N LEU A 39 -46.35 -0.52 23.04
CA LEU A 39 -45.67 0.71 22.66
C LEU A 39 -44.19 0.58 23.05
N ASP A 40 -43.38 0.04 22.15
CA ASP A 40 -41.96 -0.17 22.41
C ASP A 40 -41.19 1.16 22.40
N SER A 41 -40.42 1.42 23.46
CA SER A 41 -39.56 2.60 23.53
C SER A 41 -38.28 2.39 22.70
N GLY A 42 -38.12 3.15 21.62
CA GLY A 42 -36.91 3.17 20.79
C GLY A 42 -35.97 4.34 21.11
N VAL A 43 -34.66 4.11 20.98
CA VAL A 43 -33.63 5.17 21.03
C VAL A 43 -32.81 5.08 19.75
N THR A 44 -32.51 6.23 19.14
CA THR A 44 -31.62 6.28 17.97
C THR A 44 -30.22 5.77 18.33
N ARG A 45 -29.56 5.10 17.39
CA ARG A 45 -28.19 4.61 17.54
C ARG A 45 -27.29 5.30 16.52
N PRO A 46 -26.02 5.58 16.86
CA PRO A 46 -25.06 6.08 15.87
C PRO A 46 -24.85 5.02 14.77
N PRO A 47 -24.42 5.42 13.56
CA PRO A 47 -24.02 4.48 12.53
C PRO A 47 -22.97 3.49 13.07
N PRO A 48 -23.05 2.19 12.70
CA PRO A 48 -22.04 1.23 13.10
C PRO A 48 -20.69 1.56 12.44
N LEU A 49 -19.60 1.17 13.10
CA LEU A 49 -18.27 1.16 12.48
C LEU A 49 -18.31 0.25 11.23
N LEU A 50 -17.64 0.68 10.17
CA LEU A 50 -17.62 -0.03 8.89
C LEU A 50 -16.91 -1.37 9.03
N SER A 51 -17.49 -2.44 8.49
CA SER A 51 -16.75 -3.64 8.13
C SER A 51 -15.98 -3.45 6.82
N GLU A 52 -15.18 -4.43 6.42
CA GLU A 52 -14.52 -4.43 5.11
C GLU A 52 -15.51 -4.51 3.94
N ALA A 53 -16.62 -5.25 4.09
CA ALA A 53 -17.67 -5.28 3.07
C ALA A 53 -18.37 -3.91 2.92
N ASP A 54 -18.64 -3.24 4.04
CA ASP A 54 -19.25 -1.89 4.02
C ASP A 54 -18.31 -0.87 3.37
N LEU A 55 -17.02 -0.90 3.75
CA LEU A 55 -16.00 -0.01 3.20
C LEU A 55 -15.80 -0.24 1.70
N LEU A 56 -15.74 -1.49 1.24
CA LEU A 56 -15.67 -1.82 -0.19
C LEU A 56 -16.89 -1.31 -0.95
N SER A 57 -18.11 -1.49 -0.39
CA SER A 57 -19.33 -0.96 -1.00
C SER A 57 -19.33 0.57 -1.07
N CYS A 58 -18.81 1.26 -0.05
CA CYS A 58 -18.64 2.70 -0.06
C CYS A 58 -17.57 3.17 -1.06
N MET A 59 -16.46 2.44 -1.22
CA MET A 59 -15.41 2.75 -2.19
C MET A 59 -15.93 2.62 -3.63
N ASP A 60 -16.63 1.53 -3.95
CA ASP A 60 -17.23 1.30 -5.28
C ASP A 60 -18.28 2.36 -5.63
N LYS A 61 -19.25 2.61 -4.72
CA LYS A 61 -20.25 3.69 -4.87
C LYS A 61 -19.62 5.08 -5.06
N ALA A 62 -18.48 5.32 -4.43
CA ALA A 62 -17.72 6.57 -4.54
C ALA A 62 -16.80 6.61 -5.77
N GLY A 63 -16.66 5.53 -6.54
CA GLY A 63 -15.75 5.44 -7.68
C GLY A 63 -14.27 5.43 -7.30
N ILE A 64 -13.92 4.96 -6.09
CA ILE A 64 -12.53 4.86 -5.61
C ILE A 64 -11.97 3.46 -5.87
N GLY A 65 -10.93 3.40 -6.71
CA GLY A 65 -10.22 2.17 -7.02
C GLY A 65 -10.99 1.25 -7.97
N THR A 66 -10.51 0.02 -8.06
CA THR A 66 -11.05 -1.06 -8.88
C THR A 66 -10.91 -2.38 -8.12
N ASP A 67 -11.52 -3.46 -8.62
CA ASP A 67 -11.38 -4.82 -8.07
C ASP A 67 -9.91 -5.22 -7.80
N ALA A 68 -8.98 -4.72 -8.62
CA ALA A 68 -7.55 -4.97 -8.49
C ALA A 68 -6.83 -4.10 -7.45
N THR A 69 -7.41 -2.97 -7.01
CA THR A 69 -6.71 -1.98 -6.16
C THR A 69 -7.39 -1.70 -4.82
N MET A 70 -8.70 -1.95 -4.66
CA MET A 70 -9.42 -1.63 -3.42
C MET A 70 -8.81 -2.33 -2.18
N HIS A 71 -8.50 -3.61 -2.30
CA HIS A 71 -7.88 -4.38 -1.22
C HIS A 71 -6.49 -3.83 -0.83
N ASP A 72 -5.75 -3.36 -1.82
CA ASP A 72 -4.42 -2.76 -1.70
C ASP A 72 -4.47 -1.37 -1.02
N HIS A 73 -5.55 -0.62 -1.23
CA HIS A 73 -5.83 0.64 -0.53
C HIS A 73 -6.11 0.40 0.96
N ILE A 74 -7.00 -0.56 1.27
CA ILE A 74 -7.35 -0.94 2.64
C ILE A 74 -6.10 -1.43 3.39
N LYS A 75 -5.32 -2.31 2.77
CA LYS A 75 -4.05 -2.80 3.35
C LYS A 75 -3.09 -1.66 3.68
N LYS A 76 -2.83 -0.74 2.75
CA LYS A 76 -1.92 0.41 2.97
C LYS A 76 -2.39 1.34 4.09
N LEU A 77 -3.69 1.40 4.36
CA LEU A 77 -4.27 2.20 5.44
C LEU A 77 -4.00 1.56 6.82
N LEU A 78 -4.06 0.22 6.90
CA LEU A 78 -3.70 -0.57 8.09
C LEU A 78 -2.18 -0.61 8.32
N ASP A 79 -1.39 -0.94 7.28
CA ASP A 79 0.08 -1.03 7.34
C ASP A 79 0.75 0.30 7.80
N ARG A 80 0.09 1.44 7.54
CA ARG A 80 0.52 2.79 7.96
C ARG A 80 -0.08 3.25 9.29
N PHE A 81 -0.87 2.39 9.96
CA PHE A 81 -1.55 2.69 11.23
C PHE A 81 -2.45 3.93 11.16
N TYR A 82 -3.15 4.17 10.05
CA TYR A 82 -4.13 5.26 9.96
C TYR A 82 -5.52 4.83 10.50
N ALA A 83 -5.82 3.54 10.40
CA ALA A 83 -6.89 2.87 11.13
C ALA A 83 -6.39 1.50 11.61
N THR A 84 -7.16 0.87 12.48
CA THR A 84 -6.99 -0.52 12.91
C THR A 84 -8.29 -1.29 12.69
N LYS A 85 -8.21 -2.62 12.64
CA LYS A 85 -9.38 -3.50 12.77
C LYS A 85 -9.50 -3.98 14.21
N ASP A 86 -10.72 -3.94 14.75
CA ASP A 86 -11.03 -4.54 16.05
C ASP A 86 -11.25 -6.07 15.93
N SER A 87 -11.52 -6.72 17.07
CA SER A 87 -11.83 -8.16 17.10
C SER A 87 -13.14 -8.54 16.39
N SER A 88 -14.00 -7.57 16.07
CA SER A 88 -15.20 -7.75 15.26
C SER A 88 -14.97 -7.48 13.76
N MET A 89 -13.71 -7.31 13.35
CA MET A 89 -13.29 -7.00 11.97
C MET A 89 -13.83 -5.67 11.43
N ARG A 90 -14.13 -4.72 12.32
CA ARG A 90 -14.57 -3.36 11.98
C ARG A 90 -13.44 -2.36 12.09
N PHE A 91 -13.45 -1.33 11.26
CA PHE A 91 -12.43 -0.29 11.25
C PHE A 91 -12.68 0.75 12.34
N SER A 92 -11.64 1.05 13.11
CA SER A 92 -11.56 2.21 13.99
C SER A 92 -10.39 3.10 13.56
N PRO A 93 -10.56 4.42 13.39
CA PRO A 93 -9.45 5.31 13.09
C PRO A 93 -8.43 5.30 14.25
N THR A 94 -7.16 5.61 13.94
CA THR A 94 -6.16 5.87 14.98
C THR A 94 -6.03 7.37 15.23
N LYS A 95 -5.42 7.74 16.36
CA LYS A 95 -4.97 9.11 16.64
C LYS A 95 -4.12 9.71 15.51
N LEU A 96 -3.35 8.89 14.79
CA LEU A 96 -2.57 9.32 13.61
C LEU A 96 -3.49 9.62 12.43
N GLY A 97 -4.46 8.74 12.15
CA GLY A 97 -5.45 8.96 11.09
C GLY A 97 -6.29 10.20 11.33
N GLU A 98 -6.83 10.38 12.55
CA GLU A 98 -7.62 11.54 12.93
C GLU A 98 -6.82 12.85 12.85
N ALA A 99 -5.58 12.86 13.36
CA ALA A 99 -4.69 14.02 13.26
C ALA A 99 -4.33 14.41 11.82
N LEU A 100 -4.14 13.42 10.93
CA LEU A 100 -3.88 13.67 9.51
C LEU A 100 -5.12 14.23 8.82
N VAL A 101 -6.30 13.68 9.08
CA VAL A 101 -7.56 14.19 8.52
C VAL A 101 -7.79 15.63 8.97
N MET A 102 -7.77 15.88 10.29
CA MET A 102 -7.95 17.22 10.88
C MET A 102 -6.91 18.21 10.34
N GLY A 103 -5.63 17.85 10.33
CA GLY A 103 -4.57 18.75 9.88
C GLY A 103 -4.60 19.12 8.39
N TYR A 104 -5.23 18.30 7.53
CA TYR A 104 -5.52 18.70 6.15
C TYR A 104 -6.82 19.50 6.03
N ASP A 105 -7.86 19.15 6.80
CA ASP A 105 -9.14 19.88 6.86
C ASP A 105 -8.93 21.33 7.32
N ASP A 106 -8.13 21.53 8.38
CA ASP A 106 -7.72 22.83 8.91
C ASP A 106 -7.00 23.70 7.87
N MET A 107 -6.21 23.11 6.97
CA MET A 107 -5.57 23.84 5.86
C MET A 107 -6.56 24.29 4.77
N GLY A 108 -7.81 23.82 4.82
CA GLY A 108 -8.82 23.95 3.78
C GLY A 108 -8.78 22.85 2.72
N TYR A 109 -8.17 21.69 3.02
CA TYR A 109 -8.00 20.58 2.09
C TYR A 109 -8.77 19.33 2.49
N GLU A 110 -9.94 19.13 1.87
CA GLU A 110 -10.78 17.94 1.98
C GLU A 110 -10.18 16.67 1.29
N LEU A 111 -8.87 16.40 1.43
CA LEU A 111 -8.20 15.24 0.78
C LEU A 111 -8.75 13.88 1.24
N TRP A 112 -9.46 13.86 2.36
CA TRP A 112 -10.11 12.69 2.94
C TRP A 112 -11.47 12.37 2.27
N LYS A 113 -12.05 13.33 1.52
CA LYS A 113 -13.27 13.10 0.74
C LYS A 113 -12.97 12.29 -0.53
N PRO A 114 -13.95 11.55 -1.07
CA PRO A 114 -13.72 10.69 -2.22
C PRO A 114 -13.46 11.43 -3.54
N TYR A 115 -13.87 12.69 -3.65
CA TYR A 115 -14.07 13.39 -4.92
C TYR A 115 -12.80 13.47 -5.79
N LEU A 116 -11.67 13.87 -5.21
CA LEU A 116 -10.42 14.01 -5.95
C LEU A 116 -9.92 12.65 -6.48
N ARG A 117 -10.06 11.59 -5.68
CA ARG A 117 -9.65 10.24 -6.10
C ARG A 117 -10.57 9.70 -7.19
N ALA A 118 -11.88 9.82 -7.01
CA ALA A 118 -12.89 9.39 -7.98
C ALA A 118 -12.71 10.09 -9.35
N MET A 119 -12.40 11.39 -9.34
CA MET A 119 -12.07 12.16 -10.54
C MET A 119 -10.84 11.58 -11.25
N MET A 120 -9.77 11.26 -10.52
CA MET A 120 -8.56 10.68 -11.11
C MET A 120 -8.79 9.26 -11.66
N GLU A 121 -9.60 8.42 -11.00
CA GLU A 121 -10.01 7.11 -11.52
C GLU A 121 -10.84 7.24 -12.82
N SER A 122 -11.76 8.21 -12.87
CA SER A 122 -12.55 8.53 -14.06
C SER A 122 -11.66 8.99 -15.23
N ASP A 123 -10.66 9.82 -14.97
CA ASP A 123 -9.72 10.29 -15.99
C ASP A 123 -8.78 9.18 -16.49
N MET A 124 -8.33 8.28 -15.61
CA MET A 124 -7.60 7.07 -16.03
C MET A 124 -8.47 6.14 -16.90
N ARG A 125 -9.76 6.00 -16.57
CA ARG A 125 -10.74 5.26 -17.39
C ARG A 125 -10.93 5.93 -18.75
N ALA A 126 -11.06 7.26 -18.80
CA ALA A 126 -11.16 8.02 -20.06
C ALA A 126 -9.93 7.83 -20.96
N VAL A 127 -8.72 7.77 -20.37
CA VAL A 127 -7.49 7.44 -21.11
C VAL A 127 -7.53 6.01 -21.65
N SER A 128 -8.00 5.02 -20.87
CA SER A 128 -8.12 3.63 -21.35
C SER A 128 -9.15 3.45 -22.48
N MET A 129 -10.19 4.29 -22.50
CA MET A 129 -11.20 4.33 -23.56
C MET A 129 -10.76 5.18 -24.77
N GLY A 130 -9.59 5.84 -24.71
CA GLY A 130 -9.09 6.71 -25.76
C GLY A 130 -9.80 8.07 -25.88
N THR A 131 -10.67 8.43 -24.93
CA THR A 131 -11.44 9.71 -24.96
C THR A 131 -10.65 10.89 -24.40
N LYS A 132 -9.64 10.64 -23.54
CA LYS A 132 -8.65 11.64 -23.10
C LYS A 132 -7.22 11.19 -23.44
N ARG A 133 -6.30 12.15 -23.61
CA ARG A 133 -4.88 11.85 -23.81
C ARG A 133 -4.15 11.71 -22.48
N LYS A 134 -3.30 10.69 -22.33
CA LYS A 134 -2.47 10.49 -21.12
C LYS A 134 -1.67 11.74 -20.73
N ALA A 135 -1.08 12.44 -21.71
CA ALA A 135 -0.25 13.63 -21.46
C ALA A 135 -1.06 14.80 -20.87
N GLU A 136 -2.29 14.99 -21.36
CA GLU A 136 -3.23 16.02 -20.89
C GLU A 136 -3.63 15.76 -19.42
N VAL A 137 -4.07 14.54 -19.11
CA VAL A 137 -4.45 14.13 -17.74
C VAL A 137 -3.27 14.26 -16.78
N LEU A 138 -2.05 13.87 -17.20
CA LEU A 138 -0.85 14.02 -16.36
C LEU A 138 -0.51 15.49 -16.09
N GLU A 139 -0.53 16.35 -17.11
CA GLU A 139 -0.21 17.77 -16.95
C GLU A 139 -1.19 18.45 -15.99
N THR A 140 -2.50 18.25 -16.18
CA THR A 140 -3.54 18.80 -15.29
C THR A 140 -3.39 18.29 -13.86
N CYS A 141 -3.18 16.98 -13.67
CA CYS A 141 -3.01 16.39 -12.34
C CYS A 141 -1.74 16.91 -11.63
N LEU A 142 -0.61 17.00 -12.34
CA LEU A 142 0.64 17.52 -11.79
C LEU A 142 0.54 19.01 -11.46
N GLN A 143 -0.11 19.82 -12.29
CA GLN A 143 -0.34 21.23 -12.03
C GLN A 143 -1.19 21.45 -10.77
N GLN A 144 -2.30 20.72 -10.63
CA GLN A 144 -3.15 20.76 -9.43
C GLN A 144 -2.38 20.31 -8.18
N MET A 145 -1.71 19.16 -8.24
CA MET A 145 -0.94 18.61 -7.11
C MET A 145 0.20 19.53 -6.67
N LYS A 146 0.88 20.19 -7.63
CA LYS A 146 1.93 21.18 -7.37
C LYS A 146 1.38 22.41 -6.66
N ALA A 147 0.20 22.92 -7.06
CA ALA A 147 -0.44 24.03 -6.38
C ALA A 147 -0.78 23.68 -4.92
N CYS A 148 -1.45 22.55 -4.69
CA CYS A 148 -1.76 22.05 -3.34
C CYS A 148 -0.50 21.87 -2.48
N PHE A 149 0.57 21.31 -3.04
CA PHE A 149 1.83 21.08 -2.32
C PHE A 149 2.51 22.39 -1.89
N LEU A 150 2.50 23.43 -2.73
CA LEU A 150 3.14 24.71 -2.41
C LEU A 150 2.40 25.45 -1.28
N ASP A 151 1.06 25.46 -1.30
CA ASP A 151 0.26 26.10 -0.24
C ASP A 151 0.27 25.27 1.06
N ALA A 152 0.12 23.95 0.99
CA ALA A 152 0.24 23.07 2.16
C ALA A 152 1.61 23.19 2.85
N ARG A 153 2.69 23.48 2.10
CA ARG A 153 4.01 23.78 2.69
C ARG A 153 4.05 25.09 3.48
N ILE A 154 3.28 26.10 3.07
CA ILE A 154 3.16 27.37 3.80
C ILE A 154 2.33 27.13 5.07
N LYS A 155 1.23 26.40 4.96
CA LYS A 155 0.30 26.08 6.07
C LYS A 155 0.75 24.94 7.00
N LYS A 156 1.99 24.43 6.87
CA LYS A 156 2.51 23.26 7.61
C LYS A 156 2.30 23.29 9.12
N GLU A 157 2.27 24.48 9.73
CA GLU A 157 2.05 24.64 11.19
C GLU A 157 0.66 24.16 11.63
N MET A 158 -0.35 24.19 10.74
CA MET A 158 -1.69 23.67 11.02
C MET A 158 -1.65 22.14 11.19
N LEU A 159 -0.85 21.43 10.40
CA LEU A 159 -0.62 19.99 10.57
C LEU A 159 0.05 19.69 11.91
N PHE A 160 1.07 20.48 12.30
CA PHE A 160 1.72 20.33 13.60
C PHE A 160 0.77 20.63 14.77
N GLY A 161 -0.13 21.61 14.62
CA GLY A 161 -1.20 21.90 15.58
C GLY A 161 -2.17 20.73 15.75
N ALA A 162 -2.71 20.18 14.66
CA ALA A 162 -3.57 19.01 14.70
C ALA A 162 -2.84 17.78 15.30
N MET A 163 -1.58 17.54 14.90
CA MET A 163 -0.75 16.50 15.52
C MET A 163 -0.57 16.73 17.03
N ALA A 164 -0.39 17.98 17.48
CA ALA A 164 -0.27 18.30 18.90
C ALA A 164 -1.55 17.88 19.68
N VAL A 165 -2.75 18.22 19.20
CA VAL A 165 -4.02 17.87 19.88
C VAL A 165 -4.12 16.37 20.20
N PHE A 166 -3.76 15.49 19.25
CA PHE A 166 -3.87 14.05 19.42
C PHE A 166 -2.69 13.41 20.18
N PHE A 167 -1.49 14.00 20.13
CA PHE A 167 -0.27 13.41 20.68
C PHE A 167 0.29 14.09 21.95
N GLU A 168 -0.01 15.36 22.23
CA GLU A 168 0.37 16.05 23.49
C GLU A 168 -0.21 15.34 24.72
N ARG A 169 -1.41 14.75 24.58
CA ARG A 169 -2.05 13.95 25.64
C ARG A 169 -1.31 12.65 25.95
N SER A 170 -0.35 12.24 25.12
CA SER A 170 0.52 11.08 25.37
C SER A 170 1.84 11.44 26.04
N ASN A 171 2.14 12.72 26.23
CA ASN A 171 3.39 13.20 26.85
C ASN A 171 3.14 14.04 28.13
N ARG A 172 1.87 14.23 28.53
CA ARG A 172 1.47 14.98 29.75
C ARG A 172 0.90 14.11 30.88
N SER A 173 1.08 12.79 30.82
CA SER A 173 1.00 11.92 32.01
C SER A 173 2.36 11.76 32.70
N ASN A 174 3.47 12.00 31.99
CA ASN A 174 4.84 11.93 32.51
C ASN A 174 5.31 13.21 33.20
N GLY A 175 4.37 14.05 33.66
CA GLY A 175 4.68 15.20 34.52
C GLY A 175 5.17 14.81 35.92
N ASN A 176 5.01 13.53 36.31
CA ASN A 176 5.65 12.98 37.51
C ASN A 176 5.86 11.45 37.44
N GLU A 177 6.12 10.89 36.26
CA GLU A 177 6.78 9.57 36.22
C GLU A 177 8.27 9.81 36.51
N HIS A 178 8.65 9.65 37.78
CA HIS A 178 10.00 9.21 38.10
C HIS A 178 10.22 7.92 37.31
N TYR A 179 11.03 7.97 36.23
CA TYR A 179 11.55 6.76 35.60
C TYR A 179 12.14 5.89 36.71
N ALA A 180 11.59 4.70 36.90
CA ALA A 180 11.97 3.89 38.04
C ALA A 180 13.45 3.51 37.90
N ILE A 181 14.09 3.23 39.03
CA ILE A 181 15.42 2.62 39.05
C ILE A 181 15.24 1.19 38.49
N GLY A 182 15.29 1.06 37.16
CA GLY A 182 14.73 -0.08 36.42
C GLY A 182 14.25 0.21 34.99
N ASP A 183 14.27 1.44 34.48
CA ASP A 183 14.01 1.75 33.06
C ASP A 183 15.24 2.25 32.28
N VAL A 184 16.20 2.85 32.98
CA VAL A 184 17.46 3.37 32.41
C VAL A 184 18.41 2.21 32.13
N VAL A 185 18.85 2.09 30.88
CA VAL A 185 19.73 1.01 30.43
C VAL A 185 21.20 1.43 30.42
N ARG A 186 21.50 2.64 29.94
CA ARG A 186 22.86 3.22 29.88
C ARG A 186 22.82 4.69 29.52
N LYS A 187 23.91 5.43 29.74
CA LYS A 187 24.11 6.74 29.09
C LYS A 187 24.19 6.62 27.57
N CYS A 188 23.66 7.61 26.86
CA CYS A 188 23.70 7.66 25.40
C CYS A 188 25.12 7.85 24.89
N GLY A 189 25.68 6.88 24.16
CA GLY A 189 27.02 6.99 23.58
C GLY A 189 27.18 8.06 22.50
N VAL A 190 26.09 8.64 21.98
CA VAL A 190 26.11 9.62 20.89
C VAL A 190 26.11 11.06 21.41
N CYS A 191 25.20 11.43 22.33
CA CYS A 191 25.18 12.77 22.92
C CYS A 191 25.90 12.85 24.28
N GLN A 192 26.05 11.74 25.01
CA GLN A 192 26.65 11.63 26.35
C GLN A 192 25.92 12.41 27.48
N GLU A 193 25.07 13.38 27.13
CA GLU A 193 24.27 14.22 28.03
C GLU A 193 23.05 13.52 28.61
N SER A 194 22.41 12.62 27.85
CA SER A 194 21.12 12.00 28.22
C SER A 194 21.21 10.48 28.36
N ASP A 195 20.34 9.91 29.19
CA ASP A 195 20.20 8.46 29.33
C ASP A 195 19.42 7.82 28.18
N MET A 196 19.63 6.52 28.00
CA MET A 196 18.84 5.66 27.12
C MET A 196 17.94 4.75 27.94
N VAL A 197 16.65 4.76 27.63
CA VAL A 197 15.61 4.01 28.37
C VAL A 197 14.93 2.98 27.48
N LEU A 198 14.50 1.88 28.07
CA LEU A 198 13.68 0.87 27.40
C LEU A 198 12.27 1.43 27.15
N LYS A 199 11.74 1.24 25.93
CA LYS A 199 10.39 1.69 25.53
C LYS A 199 9.69 0.61 24.72
N LYS A 200 8.41 0.37 25.02
CA LYS A 200 7.50 -0.41 24.18
C LYS A 200 6.80 0.52 23.20
N LYS A 201 6.74 0.14 21.93
CA LYS A 201 6.06 0.87 20.86
C LYS A 201 4.56 0.49 20.76
N PRO A 202 3.74 1.29 20.05
CA PRO A 202 2.35 0.93 19.72
C PRO A 202 2.20 -0.33 18.85
N ASP A 203 3.22 -0.70 18.07
CA ASP A 203 3.26 -1.94 17.27
C ASP A 203 3.55 -3.20 18.12
N GLY A 204 3.76 -3.03 19.44
CA GLY A 204 4.11 -4.09 20.38
C GLY A 204 5.60 -4.37 20.52
N ASN A 205 6.44 -3.87 19.62
CA ASN A 205 7.90 -4.10 19.63
C ASN A 205 8.60 -3.25 20.71
N PHE A 206 9.79 -3.66 21.10
CA PHE A 206 10.62 -2.95 22.07
C PHE A 206 11.80 -2.23 21.39
N MET A 207 12.22 -1.12 21.98
CA MET A 207 13.42 -0.35 21.58
C MET A 207 14.07 0.28 22.81
N VAL A 208 15.37 0.59 22.73
CA VAL A 208 16.05 1.39 23.75
C VAL A 208 16.45 2.72 23.13
N GLY A 209 15.83 3.81 23.57
CA GLY A 209 15.94 5.14 22.92
C GLY A 209 16.50 6.21 23.85
N CYS A 210 17.23 7.17 23.28
CA CYS A 210 17.74 8.33 24.01
C CYS A 210 16.61 9.23 24.53
N LEU A 211 16.70 9.68 25.78
CA LEU A 211 15.80 10.68 26.36
C LEU A 211 15.95 12.07 25.72
N GLY A 212 17.11 12.38 25.14
CA GLY A 212 17.37 13.64 24.42
C GLY A 212 16.67 13.76 23.07
N PHE A 213 15.76 12.85 22.70
CA PHE A 213 14.92 12.99 21.50
C PHE A 213 14.01 14.23 21.62
N PRO A 214 13.86 15.08 20.59
CA PRO A 214 14.26 14.88 19.19
C PRO A 214 15.70 15.28 18.82
N GLN A 215 16.44 15.94 19.72
CA GLN A 215 17.79 16.45 19.46
C GLN A 215 18.82 15.31 19.29
N CYS A 216 18.71 14.25 20.09
CA CYS A 216 19.46 13.02 19.92
C CYS A 216 18.53 11.89 19.43
N ARG A 217 18.76 11.41 18.20
CA ARG A 217 17.99 10.32 17.57
C ARG A 217 18.59 8.92 17.78
N ASN A 218 19.50 8.76 18.75
CA ASN A 218 20.14 7.48 19.01
C ASN A 218 19.14 6.45 19.55
N VAL A 219 19.12 5.27 18.94
CA VAL A 219 18.20 4.17 19.25
C VAL A 219 18.87 2.82 19.01
N VAL A 220 18.68 1.90 19.93
CA VAL A 220 19.00 0.48 19.76
C VAL A 220 17.70 -0.27 19.52
N TRP A 221 17.59 -0.89 18.36
CA TRP A 221 16.45 -1.71 17.99
C TRP A 221 16.63 -3.14 18.52
N LEU A 222 15.59 -3.67 19.17
CA LEU A 222 15.59 -5.03 19.71
C LEU A 222 15.00 -6.03 18.69
N PRO A 223 15.25 -7.35 18.85
CA PRO A 223 14.66 -8.36 17.97
C PRO A 223 13.13 -8.27 17.93
N GLY A 224 12.54 -8.46 16.76
CA GLY A 224 11.07 -8.47 16.60
C GLY A 224 10.40 -9.56 17.45
N SER A 225 11.09 -10.68 17.69
CA SER A 225 10.61 -11.83 18.46
C SER A 225 10.45 -11.60 19.97
N VAL A 226 10.87 -10.45 20.51
CA VAL A 226 10.69 -10.10 21.93
C VAL A 226 9.20 -9.91 22.26
N SER A 227 8.67 -10.66 23.23
CA SER A 227 7.33 -10.46 23.80
C SER A 227 7.32 -9.61 25.07
N GLU A 228 8.34 -9.77 25.91
CA GLU A 228 8.52 -9.02 27.16
C GLU A 228 10.01 -8.64 27.31
N ALA A 229 10.29 -7.44 27.80
CA ALA A 229 11.62 -6.97 28.14
C ALA A 229 11.54 -6.12 29.40
N LEU A 230 12.46 -6.35 30.36
CA LEU A 230 12.55 -5.62 31.63
C LEU A 230 14.01 -5.32 31.93
N VAL A 231 14.37 -4.08 32.26
CA VAL A 231 15.74 -3.76 32.67
C VAL A 231 15.95 -4.27 34.10
N THR A 232 17.14 -4.78 34.37
CA THR A 232 17.52 -5.38 35.66
C THR A 232 18.57 -4.53 36.36
N THR A 233 18.78 -4.78 37.66
CA THR A 233 19.88 -4.17 38.42
C THR A 233 21.26 -4.73 38.08
N ASN A 234 21.35 -5.80 37.28
CA ASN A 234 22.61 -6.42 36.88
C ASN A 234 23.36 -5.53 35.88
N ILE A 235 24.62 -5.22 36.16
CA ILE A 235 25.48 -4.39 35.29
C ILE A 235 26.40 -5.31 34.48
N CYS A 236 26.50 -5.05 33.18
CA CYS A 236 27.45 -5.73 32.30
C CYS A 236 28.89 -5.40 32.70
N SER A 237 29.69 -6.43 33.01
CA SER A 237 31.13 -6.31 33.31
C SER A 237 32.01 -6.05 32.09
N THR A 238 31.52 -6.30 30.87
CA THR A 238 32.30 -6.23 29.62
C THR A 238 32.19 -4.87 28.91
N CYS A 239 31.11 -4.11 29.12
CA CYS A 239 30.82 -2.91 28.35
C CYS A 239 31.26 -1.61 29.05
N SER A 240 32.24 -0.93 28.47
CA SER A 240 32.67 0.42 28.85
C SER A 240 32.34 1.45 27.74
N PRO A 241 31.95 2.71 28.08
CA PRO A 241 31.72 3.23 29.42
C PRO A 241 30.43 2.67 30.03
N GLY A 242 30.51 2.31 31.31
CA GLY A 242 29.38 1.83 32.11
C GLY A 242 28.78 2.91 33.03
N PRO A 243 27.72 2.58 33.79
CA PRO A 243 27.05 1.28 33.81
C PRO A 243 26.22 1.01 32.55
N VAL A 244 26.16 -0.26 32.15
CA VAL A 244 25.18 -0.77 31.18
C VAL A 244 24.38 -1.85 31.87
N TYR A 245 23.13 -1.56 32.19
CA TYR A 245 22.21 -2.49 32.84
C TYR A 245 21.74 -3.55 31.85
N MET A 246 21.69 -4.80 32.30
CA MET A 246 21.23 -5.94 31.50
C MET A 246 19.70 -5.96 31.44
N ILE A 247 19.15 -6.44 30.32
CA ILE A 247 17.72 -6.55 30.10
C ILE A 247 17.34 -8.03 30.11
N GLN A 248 16.36 -8.39 30.95
CA GLN A 248 15.72 -9.69 30.89
C GLN A 248 14.73 -9.70 29.72
N PHE A 249 15.07 -10.45 28.69
CA PHE A 249 14.22 -10.70 27.52
C PHE A 249 13.43 -11.99 27.69
N LYS A 250 12.24 -11.99 27.09
CA LYS A 250 11.42 -13.16 26.81
C LYS A 250 11.01 -13.15 25.35
N PHE A 251 11.26 -14.23 24.64
CA PHE A 251 11.04 -14.35 23.20
C PHE A 251 9.84 -15.25 22.88
N ARG A 252 9.15 -14.95 21.78
CA ARG A 252 8.10 -15.82 21.23
C ARG A 252 8.74 -17.08 20.65
N ARG A 253 8.48 -18.24 21.26
CA ARG A 253 9.13 -19.53 20.93
C ARG A 253 8.99 -19.95 19.46
N LEU A 254 7.94 -19.52 18.77
CA LEU A 254 7.72 -19.80 17.34
C LEU A 254 8.56 -18.92 16.40
N GLU A 255 9.18 -17.85 16.91
CA GLU A 255 9.93 -16.85 16.13
C GLU A 255 11.44 -16.86 16.42
N ILE A 256 11.91 -17.75 17.29
CA ILE A 256 13.35 -17.99 17.56
C ILE A 256 13.72 -19.44 17.21
N PRO A 257 14.94 -19.72 16.74
CA PRO A 257 15.34 -21.09 16.43
C PRO A 257 15.38 -21.98 17.70
N PRO A 258 15.20 -23.32 17.58
CA PRO A 258 14.99 -24.20 18.73
C PRO A 258 16.13 -24.21 19.77
N ASN A 259 17.36 -23.95 19.32
CA ASN A 259 18.57 -23.92 20.14
C ASN A 259 18.74 -22.63 20.98
N TYR A 260 17.85 -21.65 20.84
CA TYR A 260 17.84 -20.43 21.65
C TYR A 260 16.87 -20.58 22.84
N ASN A 261 17.26 -19.99 23.97
CA ASN A 261 16.41 -19.95 25.16
C ASN A 261 15.30 -18.91 25.02
N VAL A 262 14.11 -19.26 25.50
CA VAL A 262 12.95 -18.35 25.54
C VAL A 262 13.19 -17.18 26.48
N ASN A 263 13.89 -17.40 27.58
CA ASN A 263 14.32 -16.36 28.52
C ASN A 263 15.82 -16.12 28.37
N HIS A 264 16.24 -14.87 28.23
CA HIS A 264 17.65 -14.49 28.06
C HIS A 264 17.95 -13.20 28.83
N LEU A 265 18.96 -13.19 29.68
CA LEU A 265 19.45 -11.98 30.33
C LEU A 265 20.55 -11.39 29.45
N GLY A 266 20.22 -10.34 28.68
CA GLY A 266 21.09 -9.85 27.61
C GLY A 266 21.61 -8.43 27.78
N CYS A 267 22.73 -8.15 27.12
CA CYS A 267 23.38 -6.83 27.14
C CYS A 267 23.29 -6.11 25.80
N ILE A 268 22.67 -4.93 25.78
CA ILE A 268 22.57 -4.10 24.56
C ILE A 268 23.86 -3.35 24.20
N GLY A 269 24.90 -3.45 25.04
CA GLY A 269 26.19 -2.77 24.84
C GLY A 269 27.08 -3.40 23.75
N GLY A 270 26.61 -4.45 23.08
CA GLY A 270 27.27 -5.07 21.93
C GLY A 270 28.12 -6.31 22.24
N CYS A 271 28.34 -6.64 23.52
CA CYS A 271 29.08 -7.84 23.95
C CYS A 271 28.26 -9.15 23.91
N ASP A 272 26.95 -9.07 23.66
CA ASP A 272 26.04 -10.21 23.65
C ASP A 272 25.86 -10.78 22.24
N ASP A 273 26.57 -11.88 21.96
CA ASP A 273 26.50 -12.55 20.66
C ASP A 273 25.14 -13.22 20.41
N THR A 274 24.45 -13.69 21.46
CA THR A 274 23.11 -14.29 21.34
C THR A 274 22.09 -13.25 20.90
N LEU A 275 22.10 -12.07 21.52
CA LEU A 275 21.23 -10.96 21.14
C LEU A 275 21.57 -10.45 19.73
N ARG A 276 22.86 -10.39 19.34
CA ARG A 276 23.29 -10.02 17.98
C ARG A 276 22.74 -10.99 16.93
N GLN A 277 22.90 -12.30 17.15
CA GLN A 277 22.39 -13.33 16.24
C GLN A 277 20.86 -13.31 16.14
N LEU A 278 20.14 -13.11 17.26
CA LEU A 278 18.68 -12.98 17.24
C LEU A 278 18.20 -11.72 16.52
N VAL A 279 18.93 -10.60 16.58
CA VAL A 279 18.65 -9.41 15.76
C VAL A 279 18.81 -9.70 14.26
N GLU A 280 19.81 -10.49 13.86
CA GLU A 280 20.05 -10.87 12.46
C GLU A 280 18.99 -11.86 11.93
N ILE A 281 18.61 -12.85 12.75
CA ILE A 281 17.68 -13.92 12.38
C ILE A 281 16.22 -13.45 12.41
N CYS A 282 15.77 -12.88 13.54
CA CYS A 282 14.38 -12.45 13.72
C CYS A 282 14.11 -11.07 13.09
N GLY A 283 15.16 -10.36 12.68
CA GLY A 283 15.10 -8.96 12.31
C GLY A 283 14.81 -8.04 13.50
N THR A 284 14.95 -6.74 13.27
CA THR A 284 14.39 -5.71 14.15
C THR A 284 12.96 -5.41 13.75
N GLY A 285 12.13 -4.97 14.70
CA GLY A 285 10.70 -4.63 14.49
C GLY A 285 10.42 -3.42 13.59
N SER A 286 11.27 -3.13 12.59
CA SER A 286 10.97 -2.24 11.47
C SER A 286 12.02 -2.43 10.34
N ARG A 287 11.77 -3.35 9.41
CA ARG A 287 12.42 -3.33 8.09
C ARG A 287 11.44 -2.78 7.05
N ASN A 288 11.52 -1.47 6.81
CA ASN A 288 11.14 -0.92 5.51
C ASN A 288 12.10 -1.49 4.46
N ASN A 289 11.70 -2.56 3.78
CA ASN A 289 12.55 -3.27 2.83
C ASN A 289 12.60 -2.52 1.49
N SER A 290 13.41 -1.48 1.42
CA SER A 290 13.68 -0.72 0.18
C SER A 290 15.16 -0.37 0.05
N SER A 291 16.02 -1.39 0.10
CA SER A 291 17.43 -1.29 -0.33
C SER A 291 17.96 -2.66 -0.78
N VAL A 292 18.05 -2.83 -2.10
CA VAL A 292 18.81 -3.94 -2.72
C VAL A 292 20.31 -3.70 -2.45
N PRO A 293 21.11 -4.73 -2.09
CA PRO A 293 22.55 -4.55 -1.90
C PRO A 293 23.26 -4.35 -3.24
N GLY A 294 23.60 -3.10 -3.55
CA GLY A 294 24.52 -2.76 -4.63
C GLY A 294 25.95 -3.20 -4.29
N ARG A 295 26.67 -3.79 -5.26
CA ARG A 295 28.09 -4.14 -5.14
C ARG A 295 28.92 -2.90 -4.75
N GLY A 296 29.84 -3.07 -3.81
CA GLY A 296 30.54 -1.96 -3.17
C GLY A 296 31.65 -1.32 -4.01
N GLN A 297 32.01 -0.11 -3.59
CA GLN A 297 33.35 0.47 -3.74
C GLN A 297 33.79 0.95 -2.36
N GLY A 298 35.06 0.72 -2.01
CA GLY A 298 35.60 1.06 -0.69
C GLY A 298 35.89 2.55 -0.56
N HIS A 299 35.58 3.12 0.60
CA HIS A 299 36.09 4.43 1.00
C HIS A 299 37.49 4.28 1.61
N THR A 300 38.51 4.84 0.96
CA THR A 300 39.82 5.07 1.60
C THR A 300 39.76 6.33 2.46
N SER A 301 40.37 6.24 3.65
CA SER A 301 40.45 7.33 4.63
C SER A 301 41.26 8.51 4.09
N ALA A 302 40.79 9.74 4.37
CA ALA A 302 41.58 10.94 4.18
C ALA A 302 42.39 11.23 5.45
N SER A 303 43.72 11.18 5.35
CA SER A 303 44.63 11.56 6.42
C SER A 303 45.82 12.36 5.87
N SER A 304 45.93 13.60 6.34
CA SER A 304 47.14 14.41 6.54
C SER A 304 48.34 14.23 5.60
N SER A 305 48.66 15.32 4.91
CA SER A 305 49.92 15.63 4.24
C SER A 305 51.20 15.26 5.00
N ALA A 306 52.10 14.55 4.34
CA ALA A 306 53.56 14.61 4.56
C ALA A 306 54.29 14.36 3.23
N GLN A 307 55.34 15.14 2.95
CA GLN A 307 56.17 14.99 1.76
C GLN A 307 57.22 13.89 1.97
N GLN A 308 57.47 13.03 0.97
CA GLN A 308 58.82 12.58 0.60
C GLN A 308 58.83 11.80 -0.72
N SER A 309 60.03 11.45 -1.21
CA SER A 309 60.39 11.45 -2.62
C SER A 309 60.60 10.07 -3.28
N ASN A 310 60.63 10.09 -4.62
CA ASN A 310 60.90 8.97 -5.54
C ASN A 310 62.04 8.01 -5.14
N SER A 311 61.86 6.73 -5.44
CA SER A 311 62.92 5.88 -6.00
C SER A 311 62.34 4.81 -6.95
N ARG A 312 63.16 4.32 -7.89
CA ARG A 312 62.80 3.40 -9.00
C ARG A 312 63.22 1.95 -8.71
N ASN A 313 62.41 0.98 -9.14
CA ASN A 313 62.81 -0.24 -9.87
C ASN A 313 61.53 -1.00 -10.27
N GLN A 314 61.24 -1.31 -11.54
CA GLN A 314 61.92 -2.16 -12.55
C GLN A 314 61.76 -3.68 -12.32
N GLY A 315 61.24 -4.34 -13.36
CA GLY A 315 61.29 -5.79 -13.60
C GLY A 315 60.12 -6.61 -13.03
N ALA A 316 59.64 -7.67 -13.69
CA ALA A 316 59.73 -8.05 -15.10
C ALA A 316 58.60 -9.05 -15.41
N TRP A 317 58.07 -9.03 -16.64
CA TRP A 317 57.17 -10.10 -17.11
C TRP A 317 58.01 -11.22 -17.73
N GLN A 318 57.75 -12.48 -17.38
CA GLN A 318 58.04 -13.60 -18.27
C GLN A 318 57.17 -14.83 -17.99
N THR A 319 56.86 -15.52 -19.08
CA THR A 319 55.87 -16.59 -19.23
C THR A 319 56.49 -17.98 -19.05
N ALA A 320 55.68 -18.97 -18.64
CA ALA A 320 55.98 -20.37 -18.91
C ALA A 320 54.67 -21.17 -19.09
N HIS A 321 54.51 -21.78 -20.26
CA HIS A 321 53.53 -22.85 -20.49
C HIS A 321 54.18 -24.20 -20.21
N SER A 322 53.40 -25.18 -19.75
CA SER A 322 53.59 -26.59 -20.12
C SER A 322 52.31 -27.37 -19.88
N ALA A 323 51.97 -28.24 -20.83
CA ALA A 323 50.82 -29.14 -20.76
C ALA A 323 51.32 -30.60 -20.77
N SER A 324 50.57 -31.51 -20.16
CA SER A 324 50.66 -32.95 -20.45
C SER A 324 49.29 -33.60 -20.24
N SER A 325 49.04 -34.67 -21.00
CA SER A 325 47.74 -35.34 -21.16
C SER A 325 47.85 -36.84 -20.85
N PHE A 326 46.79 -37.60 -21.16
CA PHE A 326 46.57 -39.08 -21.02
C PHE A 326 45.94 -39.50 -19.68
N HIS A 327 44.66 -39.90 -19.65
CA HIS A 327 44.03 -41.17 -20.08
C HIS A 327 44.17 -42.29 -19.03
N SER A 328 43.22 -43.20 -18.79
CA SER A 328 41.78 -43.31 -19.17
C SER A 328 41.19 -44.54 -18.44
N GLN A 329 39.86 -44.66 -18.33
CA GLN A 329 39.07 -45.90 -18.59
C GLN A 329 37.58 -45.77 -18.19
N SER A 330 36.75 -46.71 -18.67
CA SER A 330 35.30 -46.60 -18.77
C SER A 330 34.54 -47.86 -18.33
N SER A 331 33.27 -47.70 -17.95
CA SER A 331 32.22 -48.75 -17.94
C SER A 331 30.86 -48.03 -17.94
N ARG A 332 30.06 -48.08 -19.01
CA ARG A 332 28.93 -49.03 -19.23
C ARG A 332 28.04 -49.20 -17.98
N GLY A 333 26.73 -48.94 -17.97
CA GLY A 333 25.78 -48.53 -19.01
C GLY A 333 24.51 -49.41 -18.98
N ARG A 334 23.30 -48.82 -18.99
CA ARG A 334 22.02 -49.51 -19.27
C ARG A 334 21.06 -48.58 -20.01
N ASN A 335 20.64 -49.00 -21.20
CA ASN A 335 19.50 -48.45 -21.94
C ASN A 335 18.20 -49.14 -21.49
N ALA A 336 17.08 -48.43 -21.62
CA ALA A 336 15.75 -49.02 -21.73
C ALA A 336 14.89 -48.18 -22.69
N GLN A 337 14.88 -48.58 -23.97
CA GLN A 337 13.74 -48.42 -24.87
C GLN A 337 12.61 -49.37 -24.38
N PHE A 338 11.33 -49.28 -24.76
CA PHE A 338 10.60 -48.49 -25.77
C PHE A 338 9.13 -48.50 -25.33
N GLN A 339 8.36 -47.43 -25.55
CA GLN A 339 6.99 -47.58 -26.10
C GLN A 339 6.42 -46.24 -26.57
N GLU A 340 6.27 -46.10 -27.88
CA GLU A 340 5.36 -45.12 -28.47
C GLU A 340 3.93 -45.60 -28.26
N SER A 341 3.09 -44.73 -27.72
CA SER A 341 1.65 -44.78 -27.92
C SER A 341 1.25 -43.47 -28.58
N ALA A 342 1.10 -43.50 -29.91
CA ALA A 342 0.64 -42.36 -30.67
C ALA A 342 -0.80 -42.01 -30.30
N THR A 343 -1.00 -40.81 -29.75
CA THR A 343 -2.27 -40.10 -29.78
C THR A 343 -2.03 -38.80 -30.52
N GLU A 344 -2.54 -38.72 -31.74
CA GLU A 344 -2.47 -37.53 -32.58
C GLU A 344 -3.35 -36.43 -31.98
N ASP A 345 -2.73 -35.45 -31.34
CA ASP A 345 -3.35 -34.13 -31.10
C ASP A 345 -2.30 -33.06 -31.45
N GLY A 346 -2.49 -32.43 -32.60
CA GLY A 346 -1.48 -31.55 -33.22
C GLY A 346 -1.37 -30.18 -32.57
N GLU A 347 -0.66 -30.05 -31.45
CA GLU A 347 -0.19 -28.74 -30.97
C GLU A 347 0.98 -28.22 -31.82
N SER A 348 0.67 -27.25 -32.69
CA SER A 348 1.64 -26.52 -33.51
C SER A 348 2.55 -25.64 -32.65
N SER A 349 3.60 -26.23 -32.09
CA SER A 349 4.54 -25.56 -31.19
C SER A 349 5.44 -24.56 -31.93
N ILE A 350 5.12 -23.26 -31.82
CA ILE A 350 5.90 -22.18 -32.43
C ILE A 350 7.07 -21.78 -31.51
N PRO A 351 8.32 -21.72 -31.99
CA PRO A 351 9.47 -21.29 -31.19
C PRO A 351 9.43 -19.78 -30.92
N CYS A 352 9.77 -19.37 -29.70
CA CYS A 352 9.82 -17.96 -29.30
C CYS A 352 10.94 -17.20 -30.04
N ALA A 353 10.58 -16.21 -30.86
CA ALA A 353 11.53 -15.41 -31.64
C ALA A 353 12.55 -14.61 -30.79
N SER A 354 12.34 -14.48 -29.48
CA SER A 354 13.22 -13.73 -28.57
C SER A 354 14.13 -14.59 -27.68
N CYS A 355 13.85 -15.90 -27.52
CA CYS A 355 14.65 -16.78 -26.65
C CYS A 355 14.67 -18.27 -27.05
N GLY A 356 14.02 -18.67 -28.15
CA GLY A 356 14.08 -20.01 -28.70
C GLY A 356 13.23 -21.08 -28.01
N THR A 357 12.73 -20.85 -26.79
CA THR A 357 11.86 -21.81 -26.09
C THR A 357 10.50 -21.98 -26.79
N PRO A 358 9.87 -23.17 -26.74
CA PRO A 358 8.53 -23.37 -27.31
C PRO A 358 7.49 -22.46 -26.63
N CYS A 359 6.58 -21.91 -27.43
CA CYS A 359 5.43 -21.14 -26.94
C CYS A 359 4.20 -22.05 -26.89
N ASN A 360 3.47 -22.00 -25.78
CA ASN A 360 2.24 -22.80 -25.63
C ASN A 360 1.04 -22.02 -26.12
N LEU A 361 0.11 -22.73 -26.76
CA LEU A 361 -1.16 -22.21 -27.24
C LEU A 361 -2.13 -22.00 -26.06
N ARG A 362 -2.84 -20.88 -26.04
CA ARG A 362 -3.77 -20.49 -24.98
C ARG A 362 -4.99 -19.77 -25.54
N THR A 363 -6.13 -19.96 -24.89
CA THR A 363 -7.39 -19.30 -25.26
C THR A 363 -7.62 -18.07 -24.39
N ALA A 364 -7.88 -16.92 -25.01
CA ALA A 364 -8.20 -15.68 -24.31
C ALA A 364 -9.60 -15.74 -23.69
N ASN A 365 -9.71 -15.25 -22.44
CA ASN A 365 -10.97 -15.16 -21.69
C ASN A 365 -11.36 -13.69 -21.40
N THR A 366 -10.76 -12.72 -22.09
CA THR A 366 -11.11 -11.30 -21.93
C THR A 366 -12.40 -10.98 -22.70
N PRO A 367 -13.26 -10.06 -22.23
CA PRO A 367 -14.59 -9.82 -22.83
C PRO A 367 -14.58 -9.53 -24.34
N ALA A 368 -13.54 -8.86 -24.84
CA ALA A 368 -13.38 -8.51 -26.25
C ALA A 368 -12.74 -9.59 -27.13
N ASN A 369 -12.15 -10.64 -26.56
CA ASN A 369 -11.40 -11.68 -27.31
C ASN A 369 -11.74 -13.11 -26.84
N ARG A 370 -12.88 -13.30 -26.17
CA ARG A 370 -13.27 -14.57 -25.55
C ARG A 370 -13.32 -15.68 -26.61
N GLY A 371 -12.48 -16.70 -26.45
CA GLY A 371 -12.36 -17.82 -27.40
C GLY A 371 -11.26 -17.68 -28.45
N ARG A 372 -10.60 -16.52 -28.61
CA ARG A 372 -9.46 -16.37 -29.55
C ARG A 372 -8.20 -17.03 -28.97
N LYS A 373 -7.44 -17.71 -29.82
CA LYS A 373 -6.20 -18.41 -29.43
C LYS A 373 -4.94 -17.58 -29.69
N PHE A 374 -3.95 -17.70 -28.80
CA PHE A 374 -2.66 -17.02 -28.86
C PHE A 374 -1.54 -17.90 -28.33
N TYR A 375 -0.32 -17.63 -28.80
CA TYR A 375 0.91 -18.23 -28.30
C TYR A 375 1.59 -17.29 -27.31
N SER A 376 2.09 -17.82 -26.19
CA SER A 376 2.87 -17.07 -25.20
C SER A 376 4.09 -17.84 -24.72
N CYS A 377 5.22 -17.15 -24.56
CA CYS A 377 6.45 -17.74 -23.99
C CYS A 377 6.33 -17.98 -22.47
N GLN A 378 6.97 -19.04 -21.96
CA GLN A 378 6.97 -19.39 -20.53
C GLN A 378 8.20 -18.90 -19.74
N ALA A 379 9.24 -18.36 -20.40
CA ALA A 379 10.43 -17.89 -19.70
C ALA A 379 10.11 -16.66 -18.83
N GLN A 380 10.53 -16.68 -17.56
CA GLN A 380 10.18 -15.66 -16.54
C GLN A 380 10.59 -14.21 -16.85
N SER A 381 11.36 -13.98 -17.92
CA SER A 381 11.81 -12.68 -18.41
C SER A 381 11.40 -12.38 -19.86
N CYS A 382 10.54 -13.19 -20.49
CA CYS A 382 10.19 -13.07 -21.90
C CYS A 382 8.68 -12.79 -22.13
N ASN A 383 8.35 -11.56 -22.56
CA ASN A 383 6.99 -11.14 -22.87
C ASN A 383 6.57 -11.40 -24.34
N PHE A 384 7.04 -12.49 -24.95
CA PHE A 384 6.68 -12.82 -26.34
C PHE A 384 5.23 -13.34 -26.42
N PHE A 385 4.45 -12.72 -27.32
CA PHE A 385 3.03 -12.97 -27.53
C PHE A 385 2.67 -12.80 -29.01
N VAL A 386 1.88 -13.71 -29.58
CA VAL A 386 1.31 -13.58 -30.92
C VAL A 386 -0.04 -14.31 -31.01
N TRP A 387 -1.01 -13.76 -31.74
CA TRP A 387 -2.31 -14.42 -31.99
C TRP A 387 -2.15 -15.53 -33.05
N GLU A 388 -2.95 -16.61 -32.96
CA GLU A 388 -2.86 -17.79 -33.84
C GLU A 388 -3.17 -17.45 -35.31
N ASP A 389 -4.12 -16.53 -35.54
CA ASP A 389 -4.51 -16.02 -36.86
C ASP A 389 -3.34 -15.32 -37.61
N ASN A 390 -2.53 -14.56 -36.88
CA ASN A 390 -1.32 -13.92 -37.40
C ASN A 390 -0.17 -14.91 -37.63
N ALA A 391 -0.18 -16.10 -37.03
CA ALA A 391 0.88 -17.09 -37.15
C ALA A 391 0.70 -18.05 -38.35
N ASN A 392 -0.54 -18.39 -38.69
CA ASN A 392 -0.86 -19.24 -39.85
C ASN A 392 -0.79 -18.51 -41.20
N SER A 393 -0.76 -17.19 -41.17
CA SER A 393 -0.51 -16.35 -42.35
C SER A 393 0.99 -16.31 -42.61
N GLY A 394 1.51 -17.15 -43.52
CA GLY A 394 2.94 -17.45 -43.72
C GLY A 394 3.87 -16.31 -44.20
N GLY A 395 3.80 -15.14 -43.58
CA GLY A 395 4.70 -14.01 -43.76
C GLY A 395 5.76 -13.94 -42.66
N THR A 396 6.97 -13.53 -43.03
CA THR A 396 8.13 -13.38 -42.13
C THR A 396 7.84 -12.52 -40.91
N VAL A 397 8.14 -13.04 -39.72
CA VAL A 397 7.97 -12.36 -38.42
C VAL A 397 8.81 -11.07 -38.37
N PRO A 398 8.20 -9.87 -38.18
CA PRO A 398 8.96 -8.62 -38.12
C PRO A 398 9.78 -8.51 -36.83
N ARG A 399 11.09 -8.30 -36.97
CA ARG A 399 11.97 -7.93 -35.86
C ARG A 399 11.62 -6.51 -35.41
N GLY A 400 11.34 -6.33 -34.13
CA GLY A 400 10.50 -5.23 -33.65
C GLY A 400 10.98 -3.81 -33.94
N SER A 401 10.04 -2.96 -34.36
CA SER A 401 10.01 -1.53 -34.05
C SER A 401 8.62 -0.95 -34.23
N THR A 402 8.35 0.11 -33.46
CA THR A 402 7.12 0.91 -33.43
C THR A 402 6.60 1.32 -34.81
N SER A 403 5.31 1.08 -35.08
CA SER A 403 4.59 1.69 -36.21
C SER A 403 3.38 2.50 -35.75
N ARG A 404 3.40 3.79 -36.09
CA ARG A 404 2.22 4.66 -36.10
C ARG A 404 1.33 4.23 -37.27
N SER A 405 0.01 4.23 -37.11
CA SER A 405 -0.93 4.10 -38.24
C SER A 405 -1.46 5.47 -38.64
N ALA A 406 -1.34 5.78 -39.93
CA ALA A 406 -1.84 7.02 -40.52
C ALA A 406 -3.33 6.94 -40.87
N SER A 407 -3.94 8.11 -41.01
CA SER A 407 -5.36 8.32 -41.32
C SER A 407 -5.71 8.07 -42.79
N SER A 408 -6.82 7.38 -43.04
CA SER A 408 -7.55 7.42 -44.33
C SER A 408 -8.75 8.37 -44.26
N THR A 409 -8.88 9.25 -45.26
CA THR A 409 -9.90 10.31 -45.32
C THR A 409 -11.25 9.86 -45.87
N SER A 410 -12.35 10.37 -45.31
CA SER A 410 -13.64 10.52 -46.01
C SER A 410 -14.25 11.90 -45.70
N ARG A 411 -14.97 12.50 -46.66
CA ARG A 411 -15.37 13.92 -46.65
C ARG A 411 -16.89 14.13 -46.54
N ARG A 412 -17.24 15.21 -45.80
CA ARG A 412 -18.37 16.17 -46.02
C ARG A 412 -19.85 15.75 -45.82
N GLY A 413 -20.57 16.63 -45.12
CA GLY A 413 -22.04 16.83 -45.13
C GLY A 413 -22.62 16.80 -43.71
N GLY A 414 -23.39 17.78 -43.20
CA GLY A 414 -23.88 19.05 -43.76
C GLY A 414 -24.19 20.09 -42.65
N ARG A 415 -24.89 21.18 -42.99
CA ARG A 415 -25.12 22.37 -42.14
C ARG A 415 -26.43 22.31 -41.33
N GLY A 416 -26.48 22.97 -40.17
CA GLY A 416 -27.71 23.33 -39.43
C GLY A 416 -27.47 24.47 -38.43
N ARG A 417 -28.38 25.45 -38.32
CA ARG A 417 -28.22 26.70 -37.53
C ARG A 417 -29.35 26.86 -36.49
N SER A 418 -29.00 27.41 -35.30
CA SER A 418 -29.89 28.11 -34.34
C SER A 418 -31.03 27.29 -33.68
N ASN A 419 -31.60 27.62 -32.50
CA ASN A 419 -31.47 28.81 -31.64
C ASN A 419 -31.66 28.47 -30.13
N ARG A 420 -31.43 29.45 -29.23
CA ARG A 420 -31.74 29.45 -27.77
C ARG A 420 -33.25 29.30 -27.52
N ASN A 421 -33.81 28.83 -26.39
CA ASN A 421 -33.46 28.92 -24.95
C ASN A 421 -33.89 27.62 -24.20
N GLY A 422 -33.76 27.42 -22.88
CA GLY A 422 -33.12 28.21 -21.80
C GLY A 422 -33.87 28.15 -20.45
N GLY A 423 -33.39 27.36 -19.46
CA GLY A 423 -33.94 27.25 -18.10
C GLY A 423 -33.15 26.28 -17.20
N ARG A 424 -32.71 26.70 -16.01
CA ARG A 424 -31.86 25.94 -15.07
C ARG A 424 -32.38 26.05 -13.63
N ALA A 425 -32.30 24.96 -12.87
CA ALA A 425 -32.08 24.99 -11.42
C ALA A 425 -31.36 23.71 -10.97
N ASN A 426 -30.14 23.86 -10.45
CA ASN A 426 -29.60 23.08 -9.33
C ASN A 426 -28.23 23.65 -8.94
N ASP A 427 -28.01 23.76 -7.64
CA ASP A 427 -26.82 24.38 -7.03
C ASP A 427 -26.07 23.35 -6.21
N VAL A 428 -24.81 23.09 -6.55
CA VAL A 428 -23.79 22.66 -5.59
C VAL A 428 -22.47 23.27 -6.07
N ALA A 429 -21.88 24.14 -5.27
CA ALA A 429 -20.62 24.81 -5.59
C ALA A 429 -19.53 24.35 -4.62
N PHE A 430 -18.39 23.91 -5.17
CA PHE A 430 -17.15 23.64 -4.43
C PHE A 430 -15.96 23.78 -5.38
N VAL A 431 -15.05 24.72 -5.10
CA VAL A 431 -13.66 24.70 -5.57
C VAL A 431 -12.81 25.47 -4.57
N SER A 432 -11.72 24.88 -4.05
CA SER A 432 -10.48 25.63 -3.86
C SER A 432 -9.24 24.74 -3.80
N ALA A 433 -8.51 24.72 -4.91
CA ALA A 433 -7.08 24.43 -4.98
C ALA A 433 -6.53 25.39 -6.04
N THR A 434 -6.24 26.62 -5.62
CA THR A 434 -6.42 27.82 -6.46
C THR A 434 -5.44 27.99 -7.62
N GLY A 435 -6.03 28.26 -8.79
CA GLY A 435 -5.64 29.34 -9.70
C GLY A 435 -6.90 29.69 -10.51
N GLU A 436 -7.60 30.78 -10.21
CA GLU A 436 -7.42 32.13 -10.80
C GLU A 436 -8.32 33.15 -10.03
N PRO A 437 -8.17 34.48 -10.22
CA PRO A 437 -8.64 35.48 -9.24
C PRO A 437 -10.14 35.86 -9.30
N VAL A 438 -10.62 36.43 -8.19
CA VAL A 438 -12.05 36.68 -7.90
C VAL A 438 -12.51 38.09 -8.33
N ASN A 439 -13.69 38.17 -8.96
CA ASN A 439 -14.61 39.31 -8.79
C ASN A 439 -16.03 38.94 -9.29
N GLY A 440 -17.06 38.94 -8.43
CA GLY A 440 -18.43 38.59 -8.84
C GLY A 440 -19.47 38.69 -7.71
N ARG A 441 -20.71 39.07 -8.05
CA ARG A 441 -21.85 39.31 -7.14
C ARG A 441 -22.88 38.17 -7.20
N CYS A 442 -23.88 38.13 -6.31
CA CYS A 442 -24.96 37.13 -6.36
C CYS A 442 -25.69 37.15 -7.70
N PHE A 443 -25.72 36.02 -8.41
CA PHE A 443 -26.33 35.96 -9.76
C PHE A 443 -27.86 35.80 -9.78
N VAL A 444 -28.53 35.68 -8.63
CA VAL A 444 -30.01 35.60 -8.56
C VAL A 444 -30.65 36.97 -8.37
N CYS A 445 -30.05 37.84 -7.55
CA CYS A 445 -30.58 39.19 -7.24
C CYS A 445 -29.60 40.35 -7.55
N GLY A 446 -28.35 40.07 -7.92
CA GLY A 446 -27.31 41.07 -8.22
C GLY A 446 -26.49 41.55 -7.02
N ASP A 447 -26.85 41.16 -5.80
CA ASP A 447 -26.27 41.64 -4.55
C ASP A 447 -24.86 41.05 -4.26
N PRO A 448 -23.81 41.86 -4.01
CA PRO A 448 -22.47 41.35 -3.73
C PRO A 448 -22.31 40.63 -2.37
N SER A 449 -23.28 40.69 -1.46
CA SER A 449 -23.16 40.20 -0.08
C SER A 449 -23.23 38.67 0.09
N HIS A 450 -23.66 37.93 -0.93
CA HIS A 450 -23.84 36.48 -0.87
C HIS A 450 -23.72 35.82 -2.26
N PHE A 451 -23.75 34.49 -2.32
CA PHE A 451 -23.84 33.74 -3.57
C PHE A 451 -25.25 33.15 -3.79
N ALA A 452 -25.58 32.82 -5.03
CA ALA A 452 -26.92 32.43 -5.51
C ALA A 452 -27.62 31.33 -4.68
N ASN A 453 -26.82 30.45 -4.09
CA ASN A 453 -27.20 29.32 -3.24
C ASN A 453 -27.76 29.75 -1.87
N ALA A 454 -27.47 30.96 -1.40
CA ALA A 454 -27.99 31.53 -0.15
C ALA A 454 -28.93 32.73 -0.40
N CYS A 455 -29.44 32.90 -1.62
CA CYS A 455 -30.24 34.07 -1.99
C CYS A 455 -31.66 34.03 -1.35
N PRO A 456 -32.06 35.05 -0.55
CA PRO A 456 -33.37 35.06 0.12
C PRO A 456 -34.57 35.05 -0.82
N SER A 457 -34.38 35.47 -2.08
CA SER A 457 -35.39 35.48 -3.14
C SER A 457 -35.68 34.09 -3.73
N ARG A 458 -34.91 33.06 -3.35
CA ARG A 458 -34.93 31.77 -4.01
C ARG A 458 -35.98 30.84 -3.40
N GLY A 459 -37.16 30.80 -4.03
CA GLY A 459 -38.32 30.03 -3.56
C GLY A 459 -39.68 30.69 -3.80
N ARG A 460 -39.72 31.82 -4.53
CA ARG A 460 -40.92 32.41 -5.13
C ARG A 460 -40.83 32.34 -6.64
#